data_AF-A0A1G1YQV5-F1
#
_entry.id   AF-A0A1G1YQV5-F1
#
_cell.length_a   1.000
_cell.length_b   1.000
_cell.length_c   1.000
_cell.angle_alpha   90.00
_cell.angle_beta   90.00
_cell.angle_gamma   90.00
#
_symmetry.space_group_name_H-M   'P 1'
#
loop_
_entity.id
_entity.type
_entity.pdbx_description
1 polymer ?
#
loop_
_entity_poly.entity_id
_entity_poly.type
_entity_poly.pdbx_seq_one_letter_code
_entity_poly.pdbx_strand_id
1 'polypeptide(L)'
;MFGFGKKKSAAGQPANGKKKPAVATVDPAVVERIHVMPARFYAVPPKKRSMITVVLIVAGVLLLAALAGLAYVFFKPQTPGQPAANQNVNVSQPINQNGNTNQPATNQNQNLNTNAAGPIVPTTTPTSTNVNTNTNTNTNTSDQPLTRGPDADGDGLTTAEEALYGTDPTNQDTDLDTYADGSELLNGYDPTKPAAPLAGSGLVATYQHARYAISYPAAWQVQALAADGSETIFRDPSGELVEVILVANPQGLPLEQWYLASFGSETDGVTPVTVGALDGLRSADGRNYYFLAAADPATVYLATYNTGTMSQINFLLTFNLMLKSLTLNP
;
A
#
# COMPACT_ATOMS: atom_id res chain seq x y z
N MET A 1 -84.47 -38.89 47.49
CA MET A 1 -84.84 -37.47 47.58
C MET A 1 -84.02 -36.71 46.55
N PHE A 2 -84.72 -36.02 45.65
CA PHE A 2 -84.36 -34.93 44.70
C PHE A 2 -82.87 -34.66 44.36
N GLY A 3 -82.45 -34.46 43.10
CA GLY A 3 -83.22 -34.00 41.95
C GLY A 3 -82.49 -33.99 40.60
N PHE A 4 -83.25 -33.49 39.62
CA PHE A 4 -83.07 -33.43 38.16
C PHE A 4 -81.90 -32.58 37.65
N GLY A 5 -81.44 -32.86 36.41
CA GLY A 5 -81.39 -31.78 35.39
C GLY A 5 -80.19 -31.66 34.43
N LYS A 6 -80.42 -32.05 33.17
CA LYS A 6 -80.12 -31.37 31.87
C LYS A 6 -78.68 -31.00 31.42
N LYS A 7 -78.30 -31.66 30.30
CA LYS A 7 -77.98 -31.16 28.93
C LYS A 7 -77.45 -29.72 28.69
N LYS A 8 -76.32 -29.70 27.94
CA LYS A 8 -75.99 -28.98 26.67
C LYS A 8 -75.82 -27.44 26.65
N SER A 9 -74.61 -26.98 26.27
CA SER A 9 -74.25 -26.41 24.94
C SER A 9 -73.45 -25.09 24.98
N ALA A 10 -72.36 -25.07 24.18
CA ALA A 10 -71.76 -23.94 23.43
C ALA A 10 -71.16 -22.76 24.24
N ALA A 11 -70.06 -22.12 23.86
CA ALA A 11 -69.14 -22.21 22.73
C ALA A 11 -67.87 -21.39 23.09
N GLY A 12 -66.73 -21.67 22.44
CA GLY A 12 -65.58 -20.75 22.38
C GLY A 12 -64.21 -21.38 22.63
N GLN A 13 -63.64 -22.02 21.59
CA GLN A 13 -62.19 -22.20 21.39
C GLN A 13 -61.56 -20.87 20.90
N PRO A 14 -60.23 -20.72 20.72
CA PRO A 14 -59.05 -21.56 21.08
C PRO A 14 -58.01 -20.70 21.88
N ALA A 15 -56.78 -21.07 22.28
CA ALA A 15 -55.68 -21.79 21.64
C ALA A 15 -54.65 -22.19 22.74
N ASN A 16 -54.24 -23.46 22.81
CA ASN A 16 -53.01 -24.04 22.24
C ASN A 16 -51.69 -23.67 22.96
N GLY A 17 -51.39 -24.38 24.06
CA GLY A 17 -50.07 -24.45 24.67
C GLY A 17 -49.56 -25.90 24.68
N LYS A 18 -48.57 -26.20 23.82
CA LYS A 18 -47.96 -27.53 23.67
C LYS A 18 -47.09 -27.86 24.91
N LYS A 19 -47.38 -29.02 25.52
CA LYS A 19 -46.63 -29.66 26.61
C LYS A 19 -45.32 -30.29 26.09
N LYS A 20 -44.24 -30.20 26.88
CA LYS A 20 -42.97 -30.94 26.66
C LYS A 20 -43.18 -32.46 26.88
N PRO A 21 -42.61 -33.33 26.03
CA PRO A 21 -42.66 -34.78 26.23
C PRO A 21 -41.59 -35.29 27.21
N ALA A 22 -41.91 -36.41 27.86
CA ALA A 22 -41.09 -37.13 28.85
C ALA A 22 -39.87 -37.82 28.23
N VAL A 23 -38.78 -37.88 28.98
CA VAL A 23 -37.51 -38.54 28.60
C VAL A 23 -37.62 -40.04 28.87
N ALA A 24 -37.32 -40.86 27.85
CA ALA A 24 -37.19 -42.31 27.96
C ALA A 24 -35.75 -42.67 28.42
N THR A 25 -35.64 -43.52 29.43
CA THR A 25 -34.37 -44.11 29.90
C THR A 25 -33.98 -45.28 29.00
N VAL A 26 -32.77 -45.23 28.43
CA VAL A 26 -32.19 -46.29 27.58
C VAL A 26 -31.12 -47.06 28.35
N ASP A 27 -31.10 -48.38 28.14
CA ASP A 27 -30.27 -49.41 28.77
C ASP A 27 -28.74 -49.17 28.55
N PRO A 28 -27.90 -49.20 29.61
CA PRO A 28 -26.49 -48.77 29.55
C PRO A 28 -25.51 -49.71 28.80
N ALA A 29 -25.96 -50.82 28.20
CA ALA A 29 -25.05 -51.83 27.62
C ALA A 29 -24.74 -51.69 26.11
N VAL A 30 -25.13 -50.63 25.41
CA VAL A 30 -25.05 -50.56 23.92
C VAL A 30 -24.20 -49.41 23.34
N VAL A 31 -23.57 -48.54 24.15
CA VAL A 31 -22.90 -47.31 23.62
C VAL A 31 -21.38 -47.32 23.76
N GLU A 32 -20.70 -48.39 23.36
CA GLU A 32 -19.22 -48.46 23.47
C GLU A 32 -18.43 -48.37 22.14
N ARG A 33 -19.03 -47.90 21.03
CA ARG A 33 -18.28 -47.65 19.77
C ARG A 33 -18.65 -46.40 18.99
N ILE A 34 -18.93 -45.27 19.65
CA ILE A 34 -18.98 -43.97 18.98
C ILE A 34 -18.28 -42.91 19.84
N HIS A 35 -17.15 -42.40 19.37
CA HIS A 35 -16.46 -41.25 19.94
C HIS A 35 -17.17 -39.96 19.48
N VAL A 36 -17.85 -39.27 20.40
CA VAL A 36 -18.37 -37.91 20.19
C VAL A 36 -17.79 -36.95 21.23
N MET A 37 -17.50 -35.72 20.79
CA MET A 37 -16.74 -34.70 21.53
C MET A 37 -17.31 -34.35 22.92
N PRO A 38 -16.45 -34.04 23.92
CA PRO A 38 -16.86 -33.70 25.28
C PRO A 38 -17.57 -32.34 25.37
N ALA A 39 -18.56 -32.27 26.28
CA ALA A 39 -19.55 -31.19 26.45
C ALA A 39 -19.03 -29.80 26.88
N ARG A 40 -17.71 -29.53 26.82
CA ARG A 40 -17.11 -28.22 27.13
C ARG A 40 -17.06 -27.25 25.94
N PHE A 41 -17.61 -27.64 24.79
CA PHE A 41 -17.63 -26.83 23.56
C PHE A 41 -19.02 -26.26 23.20
N TYR A 42 -20.00 -26.28 24.11
CA TYR A 42 -21.28 -25.61 23.90
C TYR A 42 -21.26 -24.16 24.41
N ALA A 43 -21.17 -23.22 23.45
CA ALA A 43 -21.62 -21.83 23.48
C ALA A 43 -21.21 -20.91 24.66
N VAL A 44 -20.38 -19.91 24.34
CA VAL A 44 -20.15 -18.71 25.17
C VAL A 44 -21.44 -17.86 25.17
N PRO A 45 -22.01 -17.48 26.31
CA PRO A 45 -23.16 -16.56 26.34
C PRO A 45 -22.73 -15.14 25.94
N PRO A 46 -23.55 -14.37 25.19
CA PRO A 46 -23.19 -13.02 24.81
C PRO A 46 -23.12 -12.10 26.04
N LYS A 47 -21.98 -11.41 26.19
CA LYS A 47 -21.72 -10.43 27.24
C LYS A 47 -22.71 -9.27 27.13
N LYS A 48 -23.62 -9.15 28.10
CA LYS A 48 -24.58 -8.05 28.25
C LYS A 48 -23.79 -6.73 28.40
N ARG A 49 -23.72 -5.92 27.34
CA ARG A 49 -23.08 -4.59 27.40
C ARG A 49 -23.89 -3.70 28.35
N SER A 50 -23.20 -3.10 29.33
CA SER A 50 -23.81 -2.16 30.28
C SER A 50 -24.44 -1.00 29.50
N MET A 51 -25.67 -0.63 29.84
CA MET A 51 -26.39 0.53 29.26
C MET A 51 -25.55 1.82 29.26
N ILE A 52 -24.60 1.94 30.20
CA ILE A 52 -23.70 3.09 30.33
C ILE A 52 -22.75 3.21 29.12
N THR A 53 -22.27 2.09 28.55
CA THR A 53 -21.36 2.12 27.40
C THR A 53 -22.07 2.56 26.12
N VAL A 54 -23.35 2.23 25.96
CA VAL A 54 -24.15 2.66 24.80
C VAL A 54 -24.46 4.16 24.89
N VAL A 55 -24.77 4.67 26.09
CA VAL A 55 -25.03 6.11 26.31
C VAL A 55 -23.78 6.95 26.04
N LEU A 56 -22.59 6.48 26.42
CA LEU A 56 -21.32 7.19 26.16
C LEU A 56 -20.98 7.27 24.67
N ILE A 57 -21.23 6.20 23.90
CA ILE A 57 -21.00 6.19 22.46
C ILE A 57 -21.96 7.16 21.76
N VAL A 58 -23.24 7.16 22.13
CA VAL A 58 -24.23 8.08 21.55
C VAL A 58 -23.91 9.55 21.91
N ALA A 59 -23.49 9.81 23.14
CA ALA A 59 -23.05 11.16 23.55
C ALA A 59 -21.81 11.62 22.77
N GLY A 60 -20.83 10.74 22.53
CA GLY A 60 -19.64 11.05 21.73
C GLY A 60 -19.96 11.37 20.27
N VAL A 61 -20.87 10.63 19.65
CA VAL A 61 -21.30 10.88 18.25
C VAL A 61 -22.05 12.21 18.13
N LEU A 62 -22.91 12.54 19.10
CA LEU A 62 -23.62 13.84 19.12
C LEU A 62 -22.65 15.02 19.30
N LEU A 63 -21.60 14.84 20.11
CA LEU A 63 -20.59 15.88 20.33
C LEU A 63 -19.74 16.11 19.07
N LEU A 64 -19.38 15.05 18.34
CA LEU A 64 -18.68 15.15 17.05
C LEU A 64 -19.55 15.84 15.98
N ALA A 65 -20.84 15.53 15.91
CA ALA A 65 -21.77 16.18 14.98
C ALA A 65 -21.93 17.68 15.28
N ALA A 66 -21.98 18.07 16.56
CA ALA A 66 -22.04 19.46 16.97
C ALA A 66 -20.76 20.24 16.59
N LEU A 67 -19.58 19.64 16.78
CA LEU A 67 -18.30 20.23 16.40
C LEU A 67 -18.17 20.39 14.87
N ALA A 68 -18.62 19.40 14.09
CA ALA A 68 -18.64 19.49 12.63
C ALA A 68 -19.59 20.60 12.13
N GLY A 69 -20.76 20.77 12.75
CA GLY A 69 -21.69 21.86 12.45
C GLY A 69 -21.09 23.24 12.75
N LEU A 70 -20.37 23.38 13.86
CA LEU A 70 -19.65 24.60 14.23
C LEU A 70 -18.53 24.93 13.24
N ALA A 71 -17.75 23.93 12.82
CA ALA A 71 -16.71 24.10 11.81
C ALA A 71 -17.29 24.57 10.46
N TYR A 72 -18.43 24.02 10.04
CA TYR A 72 -19.08 24.42 8.79
C TYR A 72 -19.57 25.87 8.81
N VAL A 73 -20.02 26.38 9.96
CA VAL A 73 -20.44 27.79 10.09
C VAL A 73 -19.24 28.74 10.07
N PHE A 74 -18.11 28.33 10.65
CA PHE A 74 -16.88 29.13 10.69
C PHE A 74 -16.13 29.17 9.35
N PHE A 75 -16.25 28.12 8.54
CA PHE A 75 -15.58 27.97 7.24
C PHE A 75 -16.52 28.15 6.03
N LYS A 76 -17.54 29.02 6.13
CA LYS A 76 -18.34 29.37 4.94
C LYS A 76 -17.49 30.20 3.96
N PRO A 77 -17.27 29.75 2.72
CA PRO A 77 -16.56 30.56 1.72
C PRO A 77 -17.38 31.79 1.32
N GLN A 78 -16.73 32.95 1.20
CA GLN A 78 -17.35 34.18 0.73
C GLN A 78 -17.67 34.09 -0.77
N THR A 79 -18.90 34.44 -1.15
CA THR A 79 -19.32 34.52 -2.55
C THR A 79 -18.58 35.66 -3.27
N PRO A 80 -17.94 35.42 -4.44
CA PRO A 80 -17.28 36.48 -5.19
C PRO A 80 -18.29 37.53 -5.68
N GLY A 81 -18.03 38.80 -5.36
CA GLY A 81 -18.77 39.93 -5.91
C GLY A 81 -18.48 40.13 -7.40
N GLN A 82 -19.51 40.53 -8.14
CA GLN A 82 -19.46 40.85 -9.57
C GLN A 82 -18.42 41.95 -9.87
N PRO A 83 -17.60 41.86 -10.93
CA PRO A 83 -16.61 42.90 -11.22
C PRO A 83 -17.29 44.17 -11.76
N ALA A 84 -17.02 45.30 -11.12
CA ALA A 84 -17.27 46.63 -11.69
C ALA A 84 -16.23 46.92 -12.78
N ALA A 85 -16.68 47.52 -13.88
CA ALA A 85 -15.84 47.90 -15.01
C ALA A 85 -14.78 48.92 -14.59
N ASN A 86 -13.49 48.59 -14.80
CA ASN A 86 -12.38 49.49 -14.50
C ASN A 86 -11.82 50.08 -15.79
N GLN A 87 -11.87 51.41 -15.88
CA GLN A 87 -11.29 52.22 -16.95
C GLN A 87 -9.77 52.29 -16.71
N ASN A 88 -8.97 51.70 -17.60
CA ASN A 88 -7.51 51.77 -17.49
C ASN A 88 -7.02 53.16 -17.94
N VAL A 89 -6.62 53.99 -16.98
CA VAL A 89 -5.69 55.10 -17.22
C VAL A 89 -4.28 54.58 -16.96
N ASN A 90 -3.45 54.58 -18.00
CA ASN A 90 -2.07 54.12 -17.93
C ASN A 90 -1.19 55.21 -17.30
N VAL A 91 -0.70 54.99 -16.09
CA VAL A 91 0.36 55.80 -15.47
C VAL A 91 1.46 54.86 -15.01
N SER A 92 2.55 54.83 -15.76
CA SER A 92 3.79 54.16 -15.41
C SER A 92 4.64 55.04 -14.52
N GLN A 93 4.94 54.62 -13.28
CA GLN A 93 6.16 54.96 -12.55
C GLN A 93 6.54 53.88 -11.52
N PRO A 94 7.85 53.73 -11.21
CA PRO A 94 8.43 52.59 -10.50
C PRO A 94 8.43 52.81 -8.99
N ILE A 95 8.37 51.73 -8.19
CA ILE A 95 9.10 51.51 -6.92
C ILE A 95 8.69 50.12 -6.37
N ASN A 96 9.72 49.36 -6.00
CA ASN A 96 9.66 48.05 -5.35
C ASN A 96 9.27 48.14 -3.86
N GLN A 97 8.81 46.97 -3.39
CA GLN A 97 8.82 46.41 -2.03
C GLN A 97 7.48 46.38 -1.30
N ASN A 98 6.95 45.16 -1.16
CA ASN A 98 6.45 44.70 0.12
C ASN A 98 7.01 43.28 0.36
N GLY A 99 7.83 43.16 1.41
CA GLY A 99 8.30 41.87 1.90
C GLY A 99 7.19 41.17 2.66
N ASN A 100 7.06 39.87 2.48
CA ASN A 100 6.43 39.02 3.46
C ASN A 100 7.39 37.91 3.82
N THR A 101 7.81 37.91 5.09
CA THR A 101 8.70 36.94 5.68
C THR A 101 7.90 35.68 5.98
N ASN A 102 8.21 34.58 5.31
CA ASN A 102 7.99 33.24 5.81
C ASN A 102 9.13 32.35 5.31
N GLN A 103 9.97 31.95 6.25
CA GLN A 103 11.06 30.99 6.08
C GLN A 103 10.65 29.70 6.79
N PRO A 104 10.90 28.51 6.21
CA PRO A 104 11.66 28.24 5.00
C PRO A 104 10.77 28.14 3.75
N ALA A 105 11.12 28.96 2.75
CA ALA A 105 10.60 28.94 1.38
C ALA A 105 10.97 27.62 0.68
N THR A 106 10.21 27.16 -0.33
CA THR A 106 10.56 27.49 -1.73
C THR A 106 9.37 27.23 -2.66
N ASN A 107 8.37 28.11 -2.65
CA ASN A 107 7.51 28.32 -3.81
C ASN A 107 7.85 29.71 -4.37
N GLN A 108 8.81 29.77 -5.30
CA GLN A 108 9.03 30.98 -6.09
C GLN A 108 8.21 30.88 -7.37
N ASN A 109 7.09 31.59 -7.41
CA ASN A 109 6.37 31.80 -8.66
C ASN A 109 7.06 32.95 -9.42
N GLN A 110 7.98 32.63 -10.34
CA GLN A 110 8.54 33.62 -11.26
C GLN A 110 7.63 33.74 -12.49
N ASN A 111 6.83 34.81 -12.52
CA ASN A 111 6.11 35.19 -13.73
C ASN A 111 7.03 36.03 -14.62
N LEU A 112 7.71 35.37 -15.57
CA LEU A 112 8.60 36.04 -16.50
C LEU A 112 7.80 36.48 -17.74
N ASN A 113 7.31 37.72 -17.73
CA ASN A 113 6.65 38.29 -18.91
C ASN A 113 7.71 38.94 -19.83
N THR A 114 8.16 38.22 -20.84
CA THR A 114 9.01 38.77 -21.91
C THR A 114 8.15 39.27 -23.06
N ASN A 115 7.92 40.58 -23.14
CA ASN A 115 7.37 41.20 -24.34
C ASN A 115 8.48 41.37 -25.38
N ALA A 116 8.54 40.47 -26.36
CA ALA A 116 9.41 40.64 -27.52
C ALA A 116 8.79 41.69 -28.46
N ALA A 117 9.33 42.90 -28.50
CA ALA A 117 9.01 43.87 -29.54
C ALA A 117 9.68 43.41 -30.85
N GLY A 118 8.87 42.91 -31.80
CA GLY A 118 9.35 42.63 -33.15
C GLY A 118 9.77 43.91 -33.88
N PRO A 119 10.58 43.80 -34.95
CA PRO A 119 11.04 44.96 -35.71
C PRO A 119 9.84 45.74 -36.29
N ILE A 120 9.81 47.05 -36.02
CA ILE A 120 8.82 48.00 -36.51
C ILE A 120 8.87 48.10 -38.04
N VAL A 121 7.88 47.49 -38.71
CA VAL A 121 7.55 47.78 -40.11
C VAL A 121 6.25 48.60 -40.11
N PRO A 122 6.21 49.81 -40.72
CA PRO A 122 5.04 50.68 -40.67
C PRO A 122 4.03 50.30 -41.75
N THR A 123 3.23 49.25 -41.53
CA THR A 123 2.02 49.01 -42.33
C THR A 123 0.96 48.24 -41.53
N THR A 124 -0.16 48.92 -41.28
CA THR A 124 -1.49 48.46 -40.83
C THR A 124 -1.59 47.18 -39.98
N THR A 125 -1.86 47.41 -38.68
CA THR A 125 -2.32 46.46 -37.63
C THR A 125 -1.21 45.66 -36.94
N PRO A 126 -0.62 46.18 -35.83
CA PRO A 126 0.25 45.37 -34.98
C PRO A 126 -0.60 44.32 -34.26
N THR A 127 -0.49 43.07 -34.69
CA THR A 127 -1.06 41.93 -33.97
C THR A 127 -0.05 41.52 -32.91
N SER A 128 -0.25 41.94 -31.67
CA SER A 128 0.53 41.44 -30.53
C SER A 128 -0.01 40.06 -30.17
N THR A 129 0.74 39.01 -30.49
CA THR A 129 0.41 37.64 -30.07
C THR A 129 0.94 37.45 -28.65
N ASN A 130 0.04 37.46 -27.66
CA ASN A 130 0.40 37.09 -26.30
C ASN A 130 0.50 35.56 -26.23
N VAL A 131 1.72 35.03 -26.32
CA VAL A 131 2.00 33.62 -26.08
C VAL A 131 2.23 33.44 -24.59
N ASN A 132 1.18 33.04 -23.87
CA ASN A 132 1.33 32.58 -22.50
C ASN A 132 1.79 31.12 -22.51
N THR A 133 3.11 30.89 -22.50
CA THR A 133 3.68 29.60 -22.11
C THR A 133 3.73 29.53 -20.59
N ASN A 134 2.73 28.90 -19.99
CA ASN A 134 2.80 28.49 -18.59
C ASN A 134 3.62 27.20 -18.50
N THR A 135 4.93 27.33 -18.31
CA THR A 135 5.77 26.19 -17.94
C THR A 135 5.72 26.06 -16.42
N ASN A 136 4.87 25.17 -15.91
CA ASN A 136 4.87 24.83 -14.50
C ASN A 136 6.03 23.88 -14.20
N THR A 137 7.19 24.44 -13.86
CA THR A 137 8.29 23.64 -13.30
C THR A 137 8.08 23.50 -11.80
N ASN A 138 7.31 22.50 -11.40
CA ASN A 138 7.27 22.07 -10.00
C ASN A 138 8.58 21.32 -9.70
N THR A 139 9.62 22.02 -9.24
CA THR A 139 10.74 21.37 -8.57
C THR A 139 10.35 21.16 -7.11
N ASN A 140 9.91 19.94 -6.78
CA ASN A 140 9.88 19.49 -5.40
C ASN A 140 11.32 19.50 -4.88
N THR A 141 11.64 20.41 -3.96
CA THR A 141 12.96 20.52 -3.32
C THR A 141 13.23 19.41 -2.29
N SER A 142 12.57 18.25 -2.42
CA SER A 142 12.83 17.03 -1.66
C SER A 142 13.79 16.06 -2.38
N ASP A 143 14.09 16.29 -3.66
CA ASP A 143 14.92 15.38 -4.47
C ASP A 143 16.42 15.57 -4.15
N GLN A 144 16.82 15.21 -2.93
CA GLN A 144 18.17 14.69 -2.79
C GLN A 144 18.17 13.33 -3.51
N PRO A 145 19.03 13.11 -4.51
CA PRO A 145 19.12 11.82 -5.16
C PRO A 145 19.45 10.77 -4.08
N LEU A 146 18.59 9.78 -3.92
CA LEU A 146 18.83 8.67 -3.02
C LEU A 146 20.16 8.01 -3.41
N THR A 147 21.09 7.94 -2.47
CA THR A 147 22.39 7.30 -2.69
C THR A 147 22.36 5.86 -2.18
N ARG A 148 23.14 4.97 -2.78
CA ARG A 148 23.32 3.62 -2.22
C ARG A 148 24.02 3.74 -0.85
N GLY A 149 23.67 2.86 0.07
CA GLY A 149 24.39 2.70 1.33
C GLY A 149 25.88 2.40 1.09
N PRO A 150 26.75 2.64 2.12
CA PRO A 150 28.17 2.33 2.01
C PRO A 150 28.37 0.83 1.77
N ASP A 151 29.34 0.50 0.92
CA ASP A 151 29.78 -0.84 0.52
C ASP A 151 31.31 -0.79 0.65
N ALA A 152 31.81 -1.35 1.75
CA ALA A 152 33.14 -0.99 2.26
C ALA A 152 34.27 -1.79 1.61
N ASP A 153 33.98 -3.01 1.18
CA ASP A 153 34.91 -3.85 0.44
C ASP A 153 34.58 -3.93 -1.06
N GLY A 154 33.40 -3.50 -1.51
CA GLY A 154 33.03 -3.41 -2.92
C GLY A 154 32.49 -4.72 -3.50
N ASP A 155 31.99 -5.64 -2.68
CA ASP A 155 31.46 -6.94 -3.10
C ASP A 155 30.02 -6.87 -3.67
N GLY A 156 29.32 -5.75 -3.43
CA GLY A 156 27.94 -5.54 -3.84
C GLY A 156 26.90 -5.60 -2.73
N LEU A 157 27.29 -5.77 -1.47
CA LEU A 157 26.46 -5.59 -0.28
C LEU A 157 26.70 -4.22 0.34
N THR A 158 25.64 -3.60 0.85
CA THR A 158 25.85 -2.45 1.74
C THR A 158 26.16 -2.93 3.16
N THR A 159 26.75 -2.08 4.00
CA THR A 159 26.99 -2.38 5.42
C THR A 159 25.74 -2.79 6.18
N ALA A 160 24.55 -2.34 5.75
CA ALA A 160 23.29 -2.78 6.34
C ALA A 160 22.90 -4.19 5.88
N GLU A 161 23.20 -4.55 4.63
CA GLU A 161 23.00 -5.91 4.11
C GLU A 161 24.01 -6.87 4.73
N GLU A 162 25.26 -6.46 4.90
CA GLU A 162 26.27 -7.27 5.57
C GLU A 162 25.87 -7.58 7.01
N ALA A 163 25.37 -6.57 7.74
CA ALA A 163 24.81 -6.76 9.07
C ALA A 163 23.54 -7.65 9.08
N LEU A 164 22.75 -7.63 8.00
CA LEU A 164 21.53 -8.44 7.87
C LEU A 164 21.84 -9.93 7.61
N TYR A 165 22.85 -10.22 6.78
CA TYR A 165 23.23 -11.58 6.40
C TYR A 165 24.37 -12.16 7.25
N GLY A 166 25.02 -11.33 8.09
CA GLY A 166 26.08 -11.76 9.00
C GLY A 166 27.46 -11.88 8.34
N THR A 167 27.71 -11.12 7.29
CA THR A 167 28.99 -11.07 6.57
C THR A 167 29.92 -10.00 7.14
N ASP A 168 31.21 -10.08 6.81
CA ASP A 168 32.24 -9.14 7.26
C ASP A 168 32.30 -7.91 6.34
N PRO A 169 32.04 -6.69 6.85
CA PRO A 169 31.97 -5.48 6.05
C PRO A 169 33.29 -5.03 5.40
N THR A 170 34.36 -5.74 5.65
CA THR A 170 35.70 -5.42 5.16
C THR A 170 36.33 -6.55 4.37
N ASN A 171 35.58 -7.61 4.10
CA ASN A 171 36.07 -8.80 3.44
C ASN A 171 35.02 -9.34 2.45
N GLN A 172 35.34 -9.23 1.16
CA GLN A 172 34.41 -9.55 0.07
C GLN A 172 33.91 -11.01 0.06
N ASP A 173 34.60 -11.91 0.74
CA ASP A 173 34.36 -13.35 0.80
C ASP A 173 34.48 -13.79 2.27
N THR A 174 33.36 -13.75 2.99
CA THR A 174 33.32 -13.95 4.45
C THR A 174 33.72 -15.36 4.85
N ASP A 175 33.33 -16.35 4.07
CA ASP A 175 33.51 -17.77 4.41
C ASP A 175 34.75 -18.42 3.77
N LEU A 176 35.46 -17.66 2.92
CA LEU A 176 36.71 -17.99 2.26
C LEU A 176 36.58 -19.13 1.23
N ASP A 177 35.44 -19.23 0.56
CA ASP A 177 35.17 -20.23 -0.46
C ASP A 177 35.42 -19.78 -1.91
N THR A 178 35.96 -18.56 -2.08
CA THR A 178 36.33 -17.86 -3.32
C THR A 178 35.19 -17.18 -4.08
N TYR A 179 33.98 -17.19 -3.54
CA TYR A 179 32.86 -16.42 -4.06
C TYR A 179 32.62 -15.19 -3.19
N ALA A 180 32.24 -14.08 -3.83
CA ALA A 180 31.96 -12.85 -3.09
C ALA A 180 30.56 -12.91 -2.46
N ASP A 181 30.39 -12.41 -1.24
CA ASP A 181 29.17 -12.57 -0.44
C ASP A 181 27.90 -12.09 -1.18
N GLY A 182 27.97 -10.92 -1.81
CA GLY A 182 26.88 -10.38 -2.63
C GLY A 182 26.54 -11.25 -3.85
N SER A 183 27.54 -11.88 -4.47
CA SER A 183 27.33 -12.82 -5.58
C SER A 183 26.70 -14.13 -5.10
N GLU A 184 27.10 -14.63 -3.94
CA GLU A 184 26.54 -15.83 -3.33
C GLU A 184 25.05 -15.66 -3.02
N LEU A 185 24.69 -14.55 -2.35
CA LEU A 185 23.30 -14.24 -2.02
C LEU A 185 22.43 -14.21 -3.28
N LEU A 186 22.84 -13.46 -4.31
CA LEU A 186 22.11 -13.42 -5.58
C LEU A 186 21.99 -14.78 -6.25
N ASN A 187 22.92 -15.71 -6.01
CA ASN A 187 22.88 -17.06 -6.58
C ASN A 187 22.27 -18.11 -5.64
N GLY A 188 21.77 -17.69 -4.48
CA GLY A 188 21.06 -18.56 -3.54
C GLY A 188 21.97 -19.40 -2.64
N TYR A 189 23.18 -18.91 -2.36
CA TYR A 189 24.13 -19.48 -1.42
C TYR A 189 24.20 -18.66 -0.12
N ASP A 190 24.55 -19.31 0.99
CA ASP A 190 24.74 -18.70 2.31
C ASP A 190 26.19 -18.18 2.41
N PRO A 191 26.41 -16.86 2.42
CA PRO A 191 27.75 -16.26 2.35
C PRO A 191 28.59 -16.44 3.61
N THR A 192 28.05 -17.12 4.62
CA THR A 192 28.75 -17.40 5.88
C THR A 192 29.19 -18.85 5.99
N LYS A 193 28.91 -19.67 4.96
CA LYS A 193 29.14 -21.12 4.97
C LYS A 193 29.49 -21.66 3.57
N PRO A 194 30.69 -22.26 3.40
CA PRO A 194 31.17 -22.66 2.10
C PRO A 194 30.21 -23.62 1.39
N ALA A 195 29.84 -23.27 0.15
CA ALA A 195 28.93 -24.06 -0.69
C ALA A 195 27.60 -24.47 -0.03
N ALA A 196 27.10 -23.69 0.93
CA ALA A 196 25.81 -23.96 1.58
C ALA A 196 24.65 -23.22 0.88
N PRO A 197 23.46 -23.83 0.77
CA PRO A 197 22.31 -23.14 0.19
C PRO A 197 21.77 -22.07 1.14
N LEU A 198 21.38 -20.93 0.58
CA LEU A 198 20.68 -19.87 1.32
C LEU A 198 19.33 -20.35 1.84
N ALA A 199 18.65 -21.21 1.09
CA ALA A 199 17.40 -21.82 1.51
C ALA A 199 17.65 -22.74 2.72
N GLY A 200 17.03 -22.43 3.86
CA GLY A 200 17.17 -23.20 5.09
C GLY A 200 18.36 -22.78 5.97
N SER A 201 19.14 -21.77 5.58
CA SER A 201 20.21 -21.21 6.43
C SER A 201 19.68 -20.52 7.70
N GLY A 202 18.41 -20.10 7.67
CA GLY A 202 17.80 -19.24 8.69
C GLY A 202 17.94 -17.74 8.38
N LEU A 203 18.70 -17.35 7.35
CA LEU A 203 18.85 -15.96 6.91
C LEU A 203 17.63 -15.46 6.12
N VAL A 204 16.96 -16.37 5.40
CA VAL A 204 15.75 -16.08 4.61
C VAL A 204 14.58 -16.96 5.03
N ALA A 205 13.37 -16.43 4.87
CA ALA A 205 12.10 -17.12 5.02
C ALA A 205 11.28 -17.00 3.74
N THR A 206 10.32 -17.89 3.53
CA THR A 206 9.43 -17.86 2.36
C THR A 206 8.03 -17.45 2.78
N TYR A 207 7.51 -16.39 2.14
CA TYR A 207 6.12 -15.99 2.26
C TYR A 207 5.29 -16.69 1.19
N GLN A 208 4.17 -17.30 1.62
CA GLN A 208 3.26 -18.03 0.76
C GLN A 208 1.92 -17.31 0.65
N HIS A 209 1.60 -16.87 -0.56
CA HIS A 209 0.32 -16.30 -0.93
C HIS A 209 -0.39 -17.21 -1.95
N ALA A 210 -1.71 -17.08 -2.10
CA ALA A 210 -2.47 -17.89 -3.04
C ALA A 210 -1.97 -17.73 -4.50
N ARG A 211 -1.49 -16.53 -4.83
CA ARG A 211 -1.10 -16.12 -6.19
C ARG A 211 0.39 -15.95 -6.41
N TYR A 212 1.21 -16.01 -5.36
CA TYR A 212 2.66 -15.93 -5.49
C TYR A 212 3.37 -16.50 -4.26
N ALA A 213 4.65 -16.79 -4.42
CA ALA A 213 5.57 -17.05 -3.33
C ALA A 213 6.79 -16.15 -3.49
N ILE A 214 7.37 -15.70 -2.38
CA ILE A 214 8.58 -14.88 -2.40
C ILE A 214 9.42 -15.18 -1.16
N SER A 215 10.74 -15.29 -1.32
CA SER A 215 11.68 -15.33 -0.21
C SER A 215 12.03 -13.92 0.23
N TYR A 216 12.19 -13.73 1.53
CA TYR A 216 12.50 -12.44 2.17
C TYR A 216 13.44 -12.67 3.36
N PRO A 217 14.18 -11.65 3.83
CA PRO A 217 15.05 -11.80 5.00
C PRO A 217 14.26 -12.22 6.24
N ALA A 218 14.71 -13.26 6.94
CA ALA A 218 13.98 -13.80 8.09
C ALA A 218 13.85 -12.80 9.25
N ALA A 219 14.74 -11.80 9.31
CA ALA A 219 14.71 -10.72 10.28
C ALA A 219 13.65 -9.64 9.98
N TRP A 220 13.10 -9.60 8.77
CA TRP A 220 12.11 -8.61 8.37
C TRP A 220 10.70 -9.01 8.80
N GLN A 221 9.86 -8.00 9.04
CA GLN A 221 8.46 -8.19 9.37
C GLN A 221 7.62 -8.27 8.09
N VAL A 222 6.62 -9.15 8.07
CA VAL A 222 5.69 -9.29 6.94
C VAL A 222 4.28 -8.97 7.38
N GLN A 223 3.58 -8.15 6.59
CA GLN A 223 2.20 -7.76 6.85
C GLN A 223 1.39 -7.73 5.55
N ALA A 224 0.29 -8.50 5.50
CA ALA A 224 -0.74 -8.34 4.48
C ALA A 224 -1.72 -7.23 4.91
N LEU A 225 -1.87 -6.19 4.09
CA LEU A 225 -2.70 -5.02 4.42
C LEU A 225 -4.14 -5.15 3.94
N ALA A 226 -4.35 -5.78 2.80
CA ALA A 226 -5.69 -6.05 2.28
C ALA A 226 -6.22 -7.40 2.78
N ALA A 227 -7.53 -7.48 3.03
CA ALA A 227 -8.17 -8.71 3.51
C ALA A 227 -8.08 -9.88 2.52
N ASP A 228 -7.86 -9.59 1.24
CA ASP A 228 -7.64 -10.55 0.17
C ASP A 228 -6.16 -10.83 -0.11
N GLY A 229 -5.23 -10.20 0.64
CA GLY A 229 -3.79 -10.34 0.45
C GLY A 229 -3.25 -9.66 -0.82
N SER A 230 -4.04 -8.80 -1.47
CA SER A 230 -3.62 -8.07 -2.68
C SER A 230 -2.48 -7.09 -2.44
N GLU A 231 -2.18 -6.74 -1.19
CA GLU A 231 -1.07 -5.88 -0.80
C GLU A 231 -0.32 -6.52 0.36
N THR A 232 0.98 -6.76 0.19
CA THR A 232 1.87 -7.34 1.20
C THR A 232 3.12 -6.49 1.33
N ILE A 233 3.45 -6.14 2.58
CA ILE A 233 4.65 -5.37 2.93
C ILE A 233 5.64 -6.26 3.67
N PHE A 234 6.89 -6.20 3.24
CA PHE A 234 8.08 -6.74 3.91
C PHE A 234 8.88 -5.56 4.41
N ARG A 235 9.07 -5.43 5.73
CA ARG A 235 9.63 -4.23 6.34
C ARG A 235 10.85 -4.57 7.18
N ASP A 236 11.93 -3.82 6.96
CA ASP A 236 13.10 -3.87 7.80
C ASP A 236 12.88 -3.05 9.11
N PRO A 237 13.59 -3.35 10.21
CA PRO A 237 13.45 -2.62 11.47
C PRO A 237 13.72 -1.10 11.40
N SER A 238 14.52 -0.62 10.43
CA SER A 238 14.82 0.80 10.23
C SER A 238 13.71 1.57 9.51
N GLY A 239 12.89 0.89 8.72
CA GLY A 239 11.65 1.42 8.12
C GLY A 239 11.60 1.40 6.60
N GLU A 240 12.68 1.01 5.93
CA GLU A 240 12.68 0.63 4.52
C GLU A 240 11.81 -0.62 4.31
N LEU A 241 11.24 -0.74 3.12
CA LEU A 241 10.29 -1.79 2.84
C LEU A 241 10.30 -2.21 1.37
N VAL A 242 9.89 -3.45 1.17
CA VAL A 242 9.47 -3.97 -0.13
C VAL A 242 7.97 -4.22 -0.07
N GLU A 243 7.27 -3.78 -1.09
CA GLU A 243 5.83 -3.93 -1.23
C GLU A 243 5.52 -4.78 -2.46
N VAL A 244 4.60 -5.73 -2.33
CA VAL A 244 4.05 -6.50 -3.44
C VAL A 244 2.55 -6.23 -3.53
N ILE A 245 2.13 -5.65 -4.66
CA ILE A 245 0.75 -5.26 -4.94
C ILE A 245 0.22 -6.05 -6.15
N LEU A 246 -0.98 -6.59 -6.02
CA LEU A 246 -1.72 -7.22 -7.11
C LEU A 246 -2.71 -6.22 -7.69
N VAL A 247 -2.48 -5.80 -8.92
CA VAL A 247 -3.29 -4.82 -9.63
C VAL A 247 -4.12 -5.50 -10.71
N ALA A 248 -5.40 -5.14 -10.81
CA ALA A 248 -6.30 -5.71 -11.80
C ALA A 248 -5.90 -5.29 -13.23
N ASN A 249 -5.85 -6.26 -14.13
CA ASN A 249 -5.73 -6.10 -15.57
C ASN A 249 -6.93 -6.80 -16.26
N PRO A 250 -8.16 -6.29 -16.08
CA PRO A 250 -9.38 -6.98 -16.50
C PRO A 250 -9.49 -7.21 -18.01
N GLN A 251 -8.70 -6.48 -18.81
CA GLN A 251 -8.64 -6.62 -20.26
C GLN A 251 -7.57 -7.62 -20.73
N GLY A 252 -6.76 -8.17 -19.81
CA GLY A 252 -5.67 -9.09 -20.14
C GLY A 252 -4.64 -8.47 -21.07
N LEU A 253 -4.40 -7.16 -20.93
CA LEU A 253 -3.47 -6.45 -21.80
C LEU A 253 -2.04 -6.98 -21.61
N PRO A 254 -1.23 -7.04 -22.68
CA PRO A 254 0.22 -7.21 -22.54
C PRO A 254 0.81 -6.14 -21.61
N LEU A 255 1.86 -6.49 -20.89
CA LEU A 255 2.38 -5.69 -19.78
C LEU A 255 2.75 -4.25 -20.18
N GLU A 256 3.39 -4.05 -21.34
CA GLU A 256 3.72 -2.71 -21.87
C GLU A 256 2.46 -1.89 -22.19
N GLN A 257 1.43 -2.52 -22.75
CA GLN A 257 0.17 -1.84 -23.07
C GLN A 257 -0.61 -1.50 -21.79
N TRP A 258 -0.60 -2.40 -20.81
CA TRP A 258 -1.16 -2.14 -19.49
C TRP A 258 -0.44 -0.96 -18.80
N TYR A 259 0.89 -0.91 -18.89
CA TYR A 259 1.69 0.19 -18.32
C TYR A 259 1.34 1.52 -18.98
N LEU A 260 1.34 1.59 -20.32
CA LEU A 260 0.95 2.79 -21.07
C LEU A 260 -0.49 3.24 -20.75
N ALA A 261 -1.42 2.29 -20.62
CA ALA A 261 -2.80 2.60 -20.26
C ALA A 261 -2.94 3.13 -18.81
N SER A 262 -2.07 2.69 -17.91
CA SER A 262 -2.10 3.08 -16.49
C SER A 262 -1.44 4.44 -16.24
N PHE A 263 -0.34 4.75 -16.94
CA PHE A 263 0.52 5.90 -16.63
C PHE A 263 0.61 6.97 -17.74
N GLY A 264 0.14 6.69 -18.96
CA GLY A 264 0.19 7.63 -20.09
C GLY A 264 1.41 7.44 -21.01
N SER A 265 1.54 8.35 -21.99
CA SER A 265 2.19 8.16 -23.30
C SER A 265 3.71 7.94 -23.35
N GLU A 266 4.41 7.69 -22.25
CA GLU A 266 5.87 7.47 -22.29
C GLU A 266 6.28 6.22 -21.51
N THR A 267 6.84 5.24 -22.23
CA THR A 267 7.58 4.11 -21.64
C THR A 267 8.99 4.49 -21.26
N ASP A 268 9.44 5.72 -21.49
CA ASP A 268 10.83 6.17 -21.24
C ASP A 268 11.27 5.99 -19.78
N GLY A 269 10.31 5.81 -18.86
CA GLY A 269 10.56 5.50 -17.46
C GLY A 269 10.77 4.01 -17.14
N VAL A 270 10.53 3.08 -18.07
CA VAL A 270 10.64 1.62 -17.84
C VAL A 270 11.38 0.88 -18.97
N THR A 271 12.03 -0.22 -18.59
CA THR A 271 12.79 -1.09 -19.50
C THR A 271 12.34 -2.55 -19.35
N PRO A 272 12.20 -3.32 -20.43
CA PRO A 272 11.96 -4.76 -20.35
C PRO A 272 13.10 -5.46 -19.60
N VAL A 273 12.74 -6.41 -18.75
CA VAL A 273 13.69 -7.20 -17.95
C VAL A 273 13.18 -8.64 -17.80
N THR A 274 14.10 -9.58 -17.66
CA THR A 274 13.80 -10.94 -17.23
C THR A 274 14.43 -11.16 -15.85
N VAL A 275 13.61 -11.53 -14.87
CA VAL A 275 14.05 -11.85 -13.51
C VAL A 275 13.69 -13.29 -13.20
N GLY A 276 14.71 -14.15 -13.10
CA GLY A 276 14.49 -15.59 -12.99
C GLY A 276 13.76 -16.13 -14.22
N ALA A 277 12.54 -16.63 -14.02
CA ALA A 277 11.66 -17.13 -15.09
C ALA A 277 10.55 -16.13 -15.48
N LEU A 278 10.56 -14.92 -14.93
CA LEU A 278 9.52 -13.91 -15.12
C LEU A 278 10.01 -12.81 -16.06
N ASP A 279 9.27 -12.59 -17.14
CA ASP A 279 9.43 -11.39 -17.95
C ASP A 279 8.61 -10.25 -17.34
N GLY A 280 9.18 -9.05 -17.36
CA GLY A 280 8.62 -7.89 -16.69
C GLY A 280 9.12 -6.56 -17.24
N LEU A 281 8.69 -5.49 -16.59
CA LEU A 281 9.18 -4.13 -16.80
C LEU A 281 9.84 -3.62 -15.52
N ARG A 282 10.94 -2.89 -15.66
CA ARG A 282 11.69 -2.28 -14.56
C ARG A 282 11.79 -0.77 -14.75
N SER A 283 11.50 0.00 -13.70
CA SER A 283 11.71 1.44 -13.71
C SER A 283 13.19 1.84 -13.82
N ALA A 284 13.46 3.04 -14.35
CA ALA A 284 14.82 3.54 -14.55
C ALA A 284 15.66 3.62 -13.25
N ASP A 285 14.99 3.85 -12.10
CA ASP A 285 15.62 3.85 -10.77
C ASP A 285 15.86 2.44 -10.19
N GLY A 286 15.41 1.39 -10.88
CA GLY A 286 15.57 0.00 -10.47
C GLY A 286 14.76 -0.41 -9.23
N ARG A 287 13.78 0.40 -8.80
CA ARG A 287 13.01 0.15 -7.56
C ARG A 287 11.58 -0.33 -7.79
N ASN A 288 11.05 -0.26 -9.02
CA ASN A 288 9.72 -0.76 -9.34
C ASN A 288 9.83 -1.81 -10.43
N TYR A 289 9.22 -2.97 -10.19
CA TYR A 289 9.12 -4.06 -11.13
C TYR A 289 7.66 -4.44 -11.33
N TYR A 290 7.30 -4.67 -12.59
CA TYR A 290 5.98 -5.09 -13.00
C TYR A 290 6.10 -6.46 -13.65
N PHE A 291 5.28 -7.40 -13.25
CA PHE A 291 5.25 -8.75 -13.82
C PHE A 291 3.83 -9.15 -14.21
N LEU A 292 3.74 -10.04 -15.18
CA LEU A 292 2.50 -10.64 -15.62
C LEU A 292 2.66 -12.16 -15.58
N ALA A 293 1.73 -12.86 -14.93
CA ALA A 293 1.70 -14.32 -15.00
C ALA A 293 1.11 -14.75 -16.34
N ALA A 294 1.85 -15.52 -17.15
CA ALA A 294 1.35 -15.96 -18.47
C ALA A 294 0.02 -16.74 -18.38
N ALA A 295 -0.19 -17.46 -17.27
CA ALA A 295 -1.41 -18.22 -17.01
C ALA A 295 -2.55 -17.40 -16.39
N ASP A 296 -2.26 -16.22 -15.82
CA ASP A 296 -3.26 -15.26 -15.33
C ASP A 296 -2.91 -13.83 -15.77
N PRO A 297 -3.24 -13.46 -17.02
CA PRO A 297 -3.00 -12.11 -17.52
C PRO A 297 -3.95 -11.08 -16.89
N ALA A 298 -4.94 -11.51 -16.08
CA ALA A 298 -5.90 -10.60 -15.46
C ALA A 298 -5.33 -9.88 -14.22
N THR A 299 -4.11 -10.21 -13.80
CA THR A 299 -3.45 -9.66 -12.63
C THR A 299 -2.01 -9.25 -12.95
N VAL A 300 -1.67 -7.99 -12.67
CA VAL A 300 -0.29 -7.49 -12.71
C VAL A 300 0.28 -7.47 -11.29
N TYR A 301 1.50 -7.95 -11.15
CA TYR A 301 2.22 -7.99 -9.87
C TYR A 301 3.24 -6.85 -9.87
N LEU A 302 3.03 -5.86 -9.00
CA LEU A 302 3.95 -4.76 -8.78
C LEU A 302 4.79 -5.06 -7.55
N ALA A 303 6.11 -5.09 -7.70
CA ALA A 303 7.07 -5.16 -6.61
C ALA A 303 7.83 -3.83 -6.52
N THR A 304 7.73 -3.15 -5.38
CA THR A 304 8.31 -1.82 -5.17
C THR A 304 9.22 -1.79 -3.95
N TYR A 305 10.39 -1.19 -4.09
CA TYR A 305 11.30 -0.86 -3.00
C TYR A 305 11.13 0.59 -2.57
N ASN A 306 10.93 0.83 -1.28
CA ASN A 306 10.73 2.16 -0.70
C ASN A 306 11.67 2.36 0.50
N THR A 307 12.43 3.46 0.47
CA THR A 307 13.37 3.83 1.54
C THR A 307 12.69 4.43 2.77
N GLY A 308 11.37 4.63 2.74
CA GLY A 308 10.62 5.27 3.81
C GLY A 308 11.13 6.68 4.07
N THR A 309 11.69 6.90 5.26
CA THR A 309 12.31 8.18 5.64
C THR A 309 13.84 8.18 5.47
N MET A 310 14.43 7.10 4.96
CA MET A 310 15.86 7.01 4.73
C MET A 310 16.27 7.78 3.47
N SER A 311 17.42 8.46 3.55
CA SER A 311 18.05 9.14 2.41
C SER A 311 18.97 8.23 1.60
N GLN A 312 19.15 6.99 2.04
CA GLN A 312 19.99 5.98 1.41
C GLN A 312 19.18 4.75 1.05
N ILE A 313 19.62 4.05 0.01
CA ILE A 313 19.11 2.74 -0.41
C ILE A 313 20.06 1.71 0.19
N ASN A 314 19.64 1.07 1.28
CA ASN A 314 20.50 0.11 1.95
C ASN A 314 20.28 -1.33 1.45
N PHE A 315 19.05 -1.72 1.12
CA PHE A 315 18.71 -3.13 0.88
C PHE A 315 18.37 -3.43 -0.59
N LEU A 316 19.13 -2.85 -1.54
CA LEU A 316 18.86 -3.03 -2.97
C LEU A 316 19.19 -4.44 -3.47
N LEU A 317 20.30 -5.03 -3.01
CA LEU A 317 20.66 -6.40 -3.40
C LEU A 317 19.67 -7.39 -2.81
N THR A 318 19.26 -7.15 -1.56
CA THR A 318 18.19 -7.87 -0.87
C THR A 318 16.87 -7.80 -1.65
N PHE A 319 16.48 -6.63 -2.14
CA PHE A 319 15.31 -6.50 -3.01
C PHE A 319 15.46 -7.34 -4.30
N ASN A 320 16.62 -7.30 -4.95
CA ASN A 320 16.88 -8.10 -6.15
C ASN A 320 16.85 -9.61 -5.85
N LEU A 321 17.35 -10.05 -4.69
CA LEU A 321 17.24 -11.42 -4.21
C LEU A 321 15.77 -11.82 -4.04
N MET A 322 14.96 -10.97 -3.39
CA MET A 322 13.52 -11.19 -3.23
C MET A 322 12.85 -11.37 -4.60
N LEU A 323 13.11 -10.47 -5.55
CA LEU A 323 12.58 -10.55 -6.91
C LEU A 323 13.00 -11.83 -7.64
N LYS A 324 14.26 -12.26 -7.52
CA LYS A 324 14.75 -13.50 -8.15
C LYS A 324 14.08 -14.75 -7.60
N SER A 325 13.62 -14.70 -6.35
CA SER A 325 12.85 -15.77 -5.71
C SER A 325 11.35 -15.73 -5.98
N LEU A 326 10.84 -14.66 -6.59
CA LEU A 326 9.41 -14.48 -6.85
C LEU A 326 8.92 -15.54 -7.84
N THR A 327 7.91 -16.29 -7.42
CA THR A 327 7.19 -17.22 -8.29
C THR A 327 5.72 -16.84 -8.32
N LEU A 328 5.13 -16.74 -9.50
CA LEU A 328 3.72 -16.44 -9.67
C LEU A 328 2.92 -17.74 -9.82
N ASN A 329 1.90 -17.90 -8.98
CA ASN A 329 0.99 -19.03 -9.01
C ASN A 329 -0.26 -18.64 -9.82
N PRO A 330 -0.69 -19.47 -10.79
CA PRO A 330 -1.91 -19.23 -11.56
C PRO A 330 -3.19 -19.34 -10.73
#